data_AF-A0A8E2KZ04-F1
#
_entry.id   AF-A0A8E2KZ04-F1
#
_cell.length_a   1.000
_cell.length_b   1.000
_cell.length_c   1.000
_cell.angle_alpha   90.00
_cell.angle_beta   90.00
_cell.angle_gamma   90.00
#
_symmetry.space_group_name_H-M   'P 1'
#
loop_
_entity.id
_entity.type
_entity.pdbx_description
1 polymer ?
#
loop_
_entity_poly.entity_id
_entity_poly.type
_entity_poly.pdbx_seq_one_letter_code
_entity_poly.pdbx_strand_id
1 'polypeptide(L)'
;MRIFALFNLKPGVDEAAYTEWARTVDLPTANGLPSIDSFRLFKTTGLLGSDAKLSYSHIEVLDIADMEQFGRDVATEAMQAVAAAFQGMVDVTFITTEEIVA
;
A
#
# COMPACT_ATOMS: atom_id res chain seq x y z
N MET A 1 11.94 -5.75 7.02
CA MET A 1 10.60 -6.08 7.58
C MET A 1 9.56 -5.99 6.45
N ARG A 2 8.47 -6.76 6.51
CA ARG A 2 7.36 -6.63 5.55
C ARG A 2 6.10 -6.03 6.19
N ILE A 3 5.50 -5.07 5.50
CA ILE A 3 4.20 -4.47 5.85
C ILE A 3 3.21 -4.78 4.74
N PHE A 4 1.96 -5.04 5.12
CA PHE A 4 0.84 -5.15 4.20
C PHE A 4 -0.15 -4.03 4.44
N ALA A 5 -0.57 -3.33 3.39
CA ALA A 5 -1.72 -2.43 3.44
C ALA A 5 -2.91 -3.11 2.74
N LEU A 6 -3.95 -3.42 3.49
CA LEU A 6 -5.17 -4.07 2.99
C LEU A 6 -6.28 -3.03 2.93
N PHE A 7 -6.90 -2.81 1.77
CA PHE A 7 -7.87 -1.72 1.64
C PHE A 7 -8.99 -1.92 0.63
N ASN A 8 -10.02 -1.10 0.83
CA ASN A 8 -11.11 -0.87 -0.12
C ASN A 8 -11.14 0.61 -0.53
N LEU A 9 -11.52 0.89 -1.77
CA LEU A 9 -11.78 2.27 -2.19
C LEU A 9 -13.02 2.79 -1.46
N LYS A 10 -12.97 4.06 -1.04
CA LYS A 10 -14.12 4.74 -0.44
C LYS A 10 -15.26 4.90 -1.46
N PRO A 11 -16.52 5.02 -0.98
CA PRO A 11 -17.65 5.29 -1.88
C PRO A 11 -17.42 6.54 -2.74
N GLY A 12 -17.64 6.40 -4.05
CA GLY A 12 -17.49 7.49 -5.02
C GLY A 12 -16.09 7.70 -5.58
N VAL A 13 -15.08 6.97 -5.10
CA VAL A 13 -13.75 6.96 -5.70
C VAL A 13 -13.79 6.12 -6.97
N ASP A 14 -13.39 6.73 -8.10
CA ASP A 14 -13.28 6.03 -9.37
C ASP A 14 -12.05 5.12 -9.39
N GLU A 15 -12.25 3.86 -9.74
CA GLU A 15 -11.19 2.85 -9.71
C GLU A 15 -10.10 3.11 -10.75
N ALA A 16 -10.47 3.62 -11.94
CA ALA A 16 -9.49 3.92 -12.99
C ALA A 16 -8.63 5.12 -12.60
N ALA A 17 -9.25 6.16 -12.03
CA ALA A 17 -8.54 7.32 -11.49
C ALA A 17 -7.58 6.94 -10.35
N TYR A 18 -8.03 6.10 -9.40
CA TYR A 18 -7.16 5.57 -8.35
C TYR A 18 -5.99 4.77 -8.94
N THR A 19 -6.27 3.86 -9.88
CA THR A 19 -5.24 3.01 -10.49
C THR A 19 -4.19 3.84 -11.22
N GLU A 20 -4.61 4.89 -11.94
CA GLU A 20 -3.68 5.79 -12.63
C GLU A 20 -2.84 6.60 -11.66
N TRP A 21 -3.46 7.15 -10.60
CA TRP A 21 -2.74 7.83 -9.53
C TRP A 21 -1.73 6.89 -8.84
N ALA A 22 -2.12 5.65 -8.56
CA ALA A 22 -1.22 4.68 -7.94
C ALA A 22 -0.01 4.38 -8.84
N ARG A 23 -0.22 4.24 -10.16
CA ARG A 23 0.86 3.98 -11.14
C ARG A 23 1.81 5.15 -11.32
N THR A 24 1.31 6.37 -11.27
CA THR A 24 2.08 7.56 -11.66
C THR A 24 2.64 8.33 -10.47
N VAL A 25 2.03 8.19 -9.29
CA VAL A 25 2.40 8.94 -8.08
C VAL A 25 2.84 8.00 -6.97
N ASP A 26 1.98 7.10 -6.53
CA ASP A 26 2.21 6.30 -5.32
C ASP A 26 3.37 5.30 -5.48
N LEU A 27 3.23 4.37 -6.43
CA LEU A 27 4.23 3.34 -6.70
C LEU A 27 5.62 3.94 -6.97
N PRO A 28 5.79 4.98 -7.82
CA PRO A 28 7.11 5.58 -8.05
C PRO A 28 7.66 6.33 -6.84
N THR A 29 6.80 7.03 -6.08
CA THR A 29 7.26 7.79 -4.90
C THR A 29 7.76 6.84 -3.83
N ALA A 30 6.99 5.80 -3.49
CA ALA A 30 7.37 4.82 -2.48
C ALA A 30 8.61 4.03 -2.90
N ASN A 31 8.69 3.52 -4.13
CA ASN A 31 9.88 2.81 -4.62
C ASN A 31 11.12 3.73 -4.77
N GLY A 32 10.95 5.05 -4.73
CA GLY A 32 12.05 6.01 -4.72
C GLY A 32 12.62 6.29 -3.33
N LEU A 33 11.99 5.80 -2.26
CA LEU A 33 12.44 6.05 -0.89
C LEU A 33 13.63 5.17 -0.52
N PRO A 34 14.68 5.71 0.13
CA PRO A 34 15.87 4.96 0.48
C PRO A 34 15.62 3.86 1.52
N SER A 35 14.52 3.91 2.26
CA SER A 35 14.11 2.88 3.22
C SER A 35 13.35 1.70 2.63
N ILE A 36 12.96 1.75 1.35
CA ILE A 36 12.09 0.76 0.71
C ILE A 36 12.90 -0.08 -0.30
N ASP A 37 12.93 -1.39 -0.09
CA ASP A 37 13.50 -2.35 -1.05
C ASP A 37 12.51 -2.63 -2.19
N SER A 38 11.23 -2.78 -1.86
CA SER A 38 10.18 -2.97 -2.86
C SER A 38 8.82 -2.49 -2.35
N PHE A 39 8.05 -1.84 -3.23
CA PHE A 39 6.66 -1.46 -2.99
C PHE A 39 5.80 -1.92 -4.17
N ARG A 40 4.81 -2.78 -3.91
CA ARG A 40 3.99 -3.43 -4.93
C ARG A 40 2.51 -3.36 -4.56
N LEU A 41 1.67 -3.06 -5.56
CA LEU A 41 0.21 -3.00 -5.43
C LEU A 41 -0.44 -4.13 -6.23
N PHE A 42 -1.43 -4.80 -5.63
CA PHE A 42 -2.21 -5.88 -6.22
C PHE A 42 -3.70 -5.60 -6.07
N LYS A 43 -4.45 -5.70 -7.17
CA LYS A 43 -5.91 -5.83 -7.13
C LYS A 43 -6.30 -7.28 -6.88
N THR A 44 -7.17 -7.53 -5.92
CA THR A 44 -7.64 -8.88 -5.61
C THR A 44 -8.65 -9.35 -6.67
N THR A 45 -8.60 -10.64 -7.01
CA THR A 45 -9.41 -11.21 -8.10
C THR A 45 -10.40 -12.27 -7.64
N GLY A 46 -10.20 -12.86 -6.46
CA GLY A 46 -11.08 -13.88 -5.90
C GLY A 46 -10.41 -14.63 -4.74
N LEU A 47 -11.16 -15.52 -4.09
CA LEU A 47 -10.63 -16.43 -3.08
C LEU A 47 -10.37 -17.79 -3.74
N LEU A 48 -9.22 -18.40 -3.44
CA LEU A 48 -8.94 -19.75 -3.92
C LEU A 48 -9.84 -20.76 -3.19
N GLY A 49 -10.69 -21.47 -3.94
CA GLY A 49 -11.59 -22.49 -3.38
C GLY A 49 -12.85 -21.95 -2.70
N SER A 50 -13.21 -20.68 -2.92
CA SER A 50 -14.44 -20.09 -2.39
C SER A 50 -14.96 -18.95 -3.28
N ASP A 51 -16.28 -18.84 -3.41
CA ASP A 51 -16.97 -17.70 -4.05
C ASP A 51 -17.41 -16.64 -3.03
N ALA A 52 -16.92 -16.71 -1.79
CA ALA A 52 -17.24 -15.70 -0.78
C ALA A 52 -16.71 -14.31 -1.19
N LYS A 53 -17.38 -13.27 -0.70
CA LYS A 53 -16.99 -11.89 -0.96
C LYS A 53 -15.60 -11.62 -0.39
N LEU A 54 -14.75 -10.98 -1.19
CA LEU A 54 -13.44 -10.50 -0.77
C LEU A 54 -13.56 -9.43 0.32
N SER A 55 -12.74 -9.56 1.37
CA SER A 55 -12.67 -8.56 2.46
C SER A 55 -11.95 -7.28 2.04
N TYR A 56 -11.02 -7.38 1.08
CA TYR A 56 -10.21 -6.26 0.59
C TYR A 56 -10.09 -6.33 -0.93
N SER A 57 -10.34 -5.20 -1.58
CA SER A 57 -10.21 -5.05 -3.04
C SER A 57 -8.75 -4.95 -3.52
N HIS A 58 -7.85 -4.51 -2.64
CA HIS A 58 -6.45 -4.26 -2.97
C HIS A 58 -5.52 -4.60 -1.80
N ILE A 59 -4.28 -4.92 -2.16
CA ILE A 59 -3.19 -5.27 -1.24
C ILE A 59 -1.92 -4.56 -1.70
N GLU A 60 -1.33 -3.76 -0.83
CA GLU A 60 0.05 -3.29 -0.98
C GLU A 60 0.99 -4.16 -0.16
N VAL A 61 2.16 -4.44 -0.73
CA VAL A 61 3.25 -5.16 -0.09
C VAL A 61 4.46 -4.26 -0.06
N LEU A 62 4.92 -3.94 1.14
CA LEU A 62 6.07 -3.07 1.39
C LEU A 62 7.18 -3.90 2.02
N ASP A 63 8.31 -3.97 1.33
CA ASP A 63 9.56 -4.51 1.84
C ASP A 63 10.41 -3.34 2.34
N ILE A 64 10.51 -3.22 3.67
CA ILE A 64 11.24 -2.15 4.34
C ILE A 64 12.65 -2.62 4.69
N ALA A 65 13.65 -1.93 4.14
CA ALA A 65 15.07 -2.18 4.36
C ALA A 65 15.54 -1.67 5.73
N ASP A 66 15.08 -0.47 6.11
CA ASP A 66 15.47 0.22 7.34
C ASP A 66 14.28 0.97 7.93
N MET A 67 13.86 0.58 9.15
CA MET A 67 12.71 1.17 9.82
C MET A 67 12.95 2.55 10.42
N GLU A 68 14.19 2.85 10.82
CA GLU A 68 14.52 4.19 11.31
C GLU A 68 14.51 5.17 10.14
N GLN A 69 15.12 4.79 9.01
CA GLN A 69 15.06 5.58 7.80
C GLN A 69 13.63 5.69 7.26
N PHE A 70 12.83 4.63 7.34
CA PHE A 70 11.42 4.67 6.95
C PHE A 70 10.66 5.74 7.73
N GLY A 71 10.87 5.82 9.05
CA GLY A 71 10.30 6.87 9.90
C GLY A 71 10.67 8.28 9.44
N ARG A 72 11.91 8.49 8.96
CA ARG A 72 12.35 9.77 8.39
C ARG A 72 11.70 10.04 7.04
N ASP A 73 11.65 9.05 6.16
CA ASP A 73 11.11 9.18 4.82
C ASP A 73 9.62 9.50 4.83
N VAL A 74 8.84 8.80 5.67
CA VAL A 74 7.40 9.06 5.81
C VAL A 74 7.10 10.41 6.47
N ALA A 75 8.04 10.97 7.22
CA ALA A 75 7.89 12.30 7.82
C ALA A 75 8.14 13.46 6.83
N THR A 76 8.63 13.18 5.62
CA THR A 76 8.83 14.21 4.59
C THR A 76 7.51 14.78 4.10
N GLU A 77 7.50 16.06 3.71
CA GLU A 77 6.31 16.74 3.20
C GLU A 77 5.72 16.03 1.96
N ALA A 78 6.59 15.55 1.08
CA ALA A 78 6.18 14.82 -0.12
C ALA A 78 5.43 13.52 0.23
N MET A 79 5.97 12.74 1.17
CA MET A 79 5.34 11.47 1.56
C MET A 79 4.08 11.69 2.40
N GLN A 80 4.02 12.73 3.23
CA GLN A 80 2.80 13.12 3.94
C GLN A 80 1.67 13.52 2.97
N ALA A 81 1.99 14.22 1.87
CA ALA A 81 1.01 14.56 0.86
C ALA A 81 0.46 13.31 0.15
N VAL A 82 1.32 12.36 -0.20
CA VAL A 82 0.91 11.07 -0.80
C VAL A 82 0.07 10.26 0.18
N ALA A 83 0.49 10.15 1.44
CA ALA A 83 -0.25 9.44 2.49
C ALA A 83 -1.64 10.06 2.74
N ALA A 84 -1.74 11.39 2.77
CA ALA A 84 -3.01 12.09 2.91
C ALA A 84 -3.94 11.86 1.71
N ALA A 85 -3.40 11.91 0.48
CA ALA A 85 -4.16 11.60 -0.73
C ALA A 85 -4.69 10.16 -0.69
N PHE A 86 -3.82 9.19 -0.38
CA PHE A 86 -4.17 7.79 -0.23
C PHE A 86 -5.29 7.57 0.80
N GLN A 87 -5.11 8.07 2.03
CA GLN A 87 -6.12 7.99 3.09
C GLN A 87 -7.43 8.72 2.73
N GLY A 88 -7.38 9.73 1.86
CA GLY A 88 -8.55 10.38 1.29
C GLY A 88 -9.37 9.45 0.37
N MET A 89 -8.71 8.51 -0.30
CA MET A 89 -9.32 7.62 -1.30
C MET A 89 -9.71 6.24 -0.77
N VAL A 90 -9.08 5.75 0.29
CA VAL A 90 -9.22 4.35 0.71
C VAL A 90 -9.55 4.19 2.20
N ASP A 91 -10.23 3.09 2.53
CA ASP A 91 -10.35 2.55 3.88
C ASP A 91 -9.31 1.44 4.06
N VAL A 92 -8.20 1.75 4.73
CA VAL A 92 -7.00 0.91 4.81
C VAL A 92 -6.70 0.41 6.23
N THR A 93 -6.19 -0.82 6.29
CA THR A 93 -5.58 -1.43 7.47
C THR A 93 -4.11 -1.76 7.17
N PHE A 94 -3.19 -1.26 7.98
CA PHE A 94 -1.78 -1.62 7.90
C PHE A 94 -1.45 -2.75 8.87
N ILE A 95 -0.69 -3.74 8.39
CA ILE A 95 -0.27 -4.92 9.15
C ILE A 95 1.25 -5.03 9.06
N THR A 96 1.92 -4.94 10.20
CA THR A 96 3.35 -5.25 10.33
C THR A 96 3.53 -6.75 10.53
N THR A 97 4.60 -7.32 9.97
CA THR A 97 4.86 -8.75 10.06
C THR A 97 6.29 -9.05 10.50
N GLU A 98 6.45 -10.22 11.12
CA GLU A 98 7.74 -10.86 11.34
C GLU A 98 7.80 -12.12 10.47
N GLU A 99 8.92 -12.32 9.77
CA GLU A 99 9.13 -13.50 8.96
C GLU A 99 9.55 -14.68 9.85
N ILE A 100 8.83 -15.79 9.76
CA ILE A 100 9.21 -17.04 10.42
C ILE A 100 10.06 -17.83 9.43
N VAL A 101 11.36 -17.97 9.74
CA VAL A 101 12.32 -18.74 8.94
C VAL A 101 12.50 -20.15 9.49
N ALA A 102 12.87 -21.09 8.62
CA ALA A 102 13.22 -22.47 9.00
C ALA A 102 14.67 -22.60 9.46
#